data_AF-A0A1J3FD77-F1
#
_entry.id   AF-A0A1J3FD77-F1
#
_cell.length_a   1.000
_cell.length_b   1.000
_cell.length_c   1.000
_cell.angle_alpha   90.00
_cell.angle_beta   90.00
_cell.angle_gamma   90.00
#
_symmetry.space_group_name_H-M   'P 1'
#
loop_
_entity.id
_entity.type
_entity.pdbx_description
1 polymer ?
#
loop_
_entity_poly.entity_id
_entity_poly.type
_entity_poly.pdbx_seq_one_letter_code
_entity_poly.pdbx_strand_id
1 'polypeptide(L)'
;MSWDDGSHAKVKKVQLTFDDIIYSIQVTYDGTALQSQLRGSVGPKSAEFSLASDEYITALSAYQKTLSSQDVIAALTFTTNKKTYGPYGTKSGFQISAPDATGKQIAGFLGSSGNVLNSIDVHYAPVPDSGTGTGTGTGTGTGTGTGTGTGTGTGTGTGTGTSTGTGTGTGTGTGTGTGTGTGTGTGTVAQKLEAQGGTGGTAWDDGSDQDGVTKIYVRSGGNGIQSVKFNYVKAGETKLGALHGVDGSRGSTKEIVINHPGEYLISVEGWYDSSKVIQGIQFKSNKTTSDYIGYDFDGSGPKFTLQVKDKKIIGFHGSSGTYLNSIGAYFVPLASTSTPAPAPAKKLEAKGGATGAVWDDGHYDDVKKVYVGQGQDGIGAVKFEYVTGSKVTTLEHGKSTLLGYEEFALQSDEYITSVEGTYDKIFGTDSDVVTMLIFKTNKNRTSDPFGLEGSTKFVFKEEGYKIAGFHGRAGETTIHAIGVYVAPVSTTPLTPAQPAK
;
A
#
# COMPACT_ATOMS: atom_id res chain seq x y z
N MET A 1 -24.01 24.90 -5.55
CA MET A 1 -24.02 24.47 -4.14
C MET A 1 -23.22 23.17 -4.02
N SER A 2 -22.32 23.08 -3.05
CA SER A 2 -21.66 21.81 -2.73
C SER A 2 -22.61 20.90 -1.96
N TRP A 3 -22.39 19.59 -2.08
CA TRP A 3 -23.16 18.57 -1.38
C TRP A 3 -22.25 17.37 -1.08
N ASP A 4 -22.59 16.64 -0.03
CA ASP A 4 -21.93 15.42 0.37
C ASP A 4 -22.97 14.49 0.99
N ASP A 5 -23.17 13.32 0.40
CA ASP A 5 -24.11 12.34 0.93
C ASP A 5 -23.49 11.54 2.10
N GLY A 6 -22.17 11.58 2.29
CA GLY A 6 -21.44 10.75 3.25
C GLY A 6 -21.25 9.31 2.76
N SER A 7 -20.67 8.46 3.61
CA SER A 7 -20.45 7.03 3.31
C SER A 7 -21.61 6.18 3.85
N HIS A 8 -22.16 5.29 3.02
CA HIS A 8 -23.29 4.41 3.35
C HIS A 8 -22.93 2.94 3.28
N ALA A 9 -23.85 2.05 3.67
CA ALA A 9 -23.64 0.61 3.58
C ALA A 9 -23.46 0.14 2.12
N LYS A 10 -24.26 0.68 1.20
CA LYS A 10 -24.26 0.31 -0.21
C LYS A 10 -25.08 1.27 -1.07
N VAL A 11 -24.65 1.54 -2.31
CA VAL A 11 -25.50 2.20 -3.33
C VAL A 11 -26.55 1.21 -3.84
N LYS A 12 -27.82 1.59 -3.80
CA LYS A 12 -28.94 0.76 -4.27
C LYS A 12 -29.40 1.12 -5.67
N LYS A 13 -29.54 2.42 -5.94
CA LYS A 13 -30.08 2.94 -7.21
C LYS A 13 -29.43 4.28 -7.55
N VAL A 14 -29.16 4.48 -8.83
CA VAL A 14 -28.68 5.76 -9.39
C VAL A 14 -29.64 6.21 -10.49
N GLN A 15 -30.00 7.49 -10.46
CA GLN A 15 -30.84 8.15 -11.45
C GLN A 15 -30.11 9.39 -11.95
N LEU A 16 -30.14 9.62 -13.27
CA LEU A 16 -29.40 10.69 -13.93
C LEU A 16 -30.29 11.37 -14.95
N THR A 17 -30.12 12.68 -15.13
CA THR A 17 -30.64 13.37 -16.31
C THR A 17 -29.49 14.00 -17.10
N PHE A 18 -29.51 13.92 -18.42
CA PHE A 18 -28.38 14.27 -19.27
C PHE A 18 -28.79 14.70 -20.69
N ASP A 19 -27.84 15.27 -21.43
CA ASP A 19 -27.84 15.33 -22.91
C ASP A 19 -26.40 15.30 -23.44
N ASP A 20 -25.85 16.45 -23.84
CA ASP A 20 -24.43 16.62 -24.14
C ASP A 20 -23.58 16.76 -22.86
N ILE A 21 -24.24 17.06 -21.74
CA ILE A 21 -23.69 17.13 -20.38
C ILE A 21 -24.62 16.47 -19.36
N ILE A 22 -24.15 16.27 -18.12
CA ILE A 22 -24.94 15.77 -17.00
C ILE A 22 -25.64 16.94 -16.31
N TYR A 23 -26.97 16.92 -16.34
CA TYR A 23 -27.81 17.94 -15.70
C TYR A 23 -28.04 17.63 -14.22
N SER A 24 -28.25 16.36 -13.87
CA SER A 24 -28.38 15.97 -12.47
C SER A 24 -28.09 14.50 -12.19
N ILE A 25 -27.82 14.22 -10.91
CA ILE A 25 -27.72 12.88 -10.34
C ILE A 25 -28.55 12.80 -9.06
N GLN A 26 -29.17 11.65 -8.82
CA GLN A 26 -29.86 11.29 -7.59
C GLN A 26 -29.51 9.85 -7.23
N VAL A 27 -29.11 9.62 -5.98
CA VAL A 27 -28.62 8.32 -5.51
C VAL A 27 -29.44 7.87 -4.30
N THR A 28 -29.80 6.60 -4.28
CA THR A 28 -30.45 5.93 -3.14
C THR A 28 -29.50 4.90 -2.56
N TYR A 29 -29.40 4.84 -1.24
CA TYR A 29 -28.52 3.94 -0.49
C TYR A 29 -29.32 2.92 0.32
N ASP A 30 -28.72 1.77 0.63
CA ASP A 30 -29.29 0.78 1.54
C ASP A 30 -29.16 1.21 3.01
N GLY A 31 -30.16 0.88 3.83
CA GLY A 31 -30.11 1.07 5.29
C GLY A 31 -30.41 2.49 5.78
N THR A 32 -30.65 3.46 4.89
CA THR A 32 -30.97 4.85 5.27
C THR A 32 -32.43 5.20 5.02
N ALA A 33 -33.09 5.81 6.01
CA ALA A 33 -34.41 6.46 5.85
C ALA A 33 -34.31 7.88 5.22
N LEU A 34 -33.12 8.29 4.77
CA LEU A 34 -32.89 9.58 4.15
C LEU A 34 -33.54 9.62 2.76
N GLN A 35 -34.32 10.68 2.48
CA GLN A 35 -34.84 10.89 1.14
C GLN A 35 -33.68 11.24 0.20
N SER A 36 -33.52 10.46 -0.88
CA SER A 36 -32.56 10.75 -1.94
C SER A 36 -32.84 12.13 -2.54
N GLN A 37 -31.82 12.99 -2.61
CA GLN A 37 -31.98 14.35 -3.10
C GLN A 37 -31.42 14.50 -4.53
N LEU A 38 -32.11 15.26 -5.37
CA LEU A 38 -31.66 15.56 -6.73
C LEU A 38 -30.54 16.62 -6.70
N ARG A 39 -29.41 16.34 -7.36
CA ARG A 39 -28.24 17.23 -7.45
C ARG A 39 -28.15 17.83 -8.85
N GLY A 40 -28.67 19.04 -9.03
CA GLY A 40 -28.75 19.71 -10.33
C GLY A 40 -30.19 19.96 -10.77
N SER A 41 -30.42 20.13 -12.07
CA SER A 41 -31.77 20.32 -12.63
C SER A 41 -32.19 19.15 -13.53
N VAL A 42 -33.46 19.09 -13.90
CA VAL A 42 -33.98 18.06 -14.79
C VAL A 42 -33.57 18.36 -16.23
N GLY A 43 -32.69 17.50 -16.77
CA GLY A 43 -32.29 17.52 -18.17
C GLY A 43 -33.29 16.81 -19.10
N PRO A 44 -33.06 16.87 -20.42
CA PRO A 44 -34.03 16.41 -21.43
C PRO A 44 -34.07 14.89 -21.61
N LYS A 45 -33.00 14.16 -21.27
CA LYS A 45 -32.97 12.69 -21.23
C LYS A 45 -32.78 12.22 -19.79
N SER A 46 -33.30 11.05 -19.46
CA SER A 46 -33.10 10.40 -18.17
C SER A 46 -32.65 8.96 -18.33
N ALA A 47 -31.86 8.49 -17.36
CA ALA A 47 -31.50 7.08 -17.23
C ALA A 47 -31.50 6.69 -15.75
N GLU A 48 -31.80 5.43 -15.48
CA GLU A 48 -31.70 4.86 -14.14
C GLU A 48 -31.21 3.42 -14.17
N PHE A 49 -30.54 3.02 -13.10
CA PHE A 49 -30.19 1.62 -12.85
C PHE A 49 -30.21 1.30 -11.36
N SER A 50 -30.50 0.03 -11.06
CA SER A 50 -30.49 -0.52 -9.69
C SER A 50 -29.49 -1.66 -9.60
N LEU A 51 -28.83 -1.78 -8.46
CA LEU A 51 -27.83 -2.81 -8.21
C LEU A 51 -28.46 -4.01 -7.51
N ALA A 52 -28.12 -5.21 -7.96
CA ALA A 52 -28.48 -6.46 -7.27
C ALA A 52 -27.80 -6.53 -5.89
N SER A 53 -28.26 -7.42 -5.00
CA SER A 53 -27.75 -7.57 -3.62
C SER A 53 -26.24 -7.85 -3.56
N ASP A 54 -25.68 -8.51 -4.57
CA ASP A 54 -24.27 -8.85 -4.74
C ASP A 54 -23.55 -7.99 -5.79
N GLU A 55 -24.22 -6.97 -6.34
CA GLU A 55 -23.63 -6.00 -7.26
C GLU A 55 -23.31 -4.69 -6.52
N TYR A 56 -22.10 -4.16 -6.67
CA TYR A 56 -21.65 -2.91 -6.06
C TYR A 56 -20.73 -2.15 -7.02
N ILE A 57 -20.72 -0.82 -6.90
CA ILE A 57 -19.92 0.05 -7.77
C ILE A 57 -18.46 -0.02 -7.31
N THR A 58 -17.54 -0.28 -8.24
CA THR A 58 -16.10 -0.40 -7.97
C THR A 58 -15.35 0.83 -8.47
N ALA A 59 -15.78 1.40 -9.60
CA ALA A 59 -15.18 2.61 -10.16
C ALA A 59 -16.22 3.56 -10.76
N LEU A 60 -15.86 4.85 -10.76
CA LEU A 60 -16.56 5.92 -11.47
C LEU A 60 -15.60 6.56 -12.47
N SER A 61 -16.02 6.70 -13.72
CA SER A 61 -15.35 7.57 -14.68
C SER A 61 -16.26 8.71 -15.08
N ALA A 62 -15.73 9.94 -15.00
CA ALA A 62 -16.42 11.14 -15.47
C ALA A 62 -15.57 11.88 -16.51
N TYR A 63 -16.23 12.56 -17.44
CA TYR A 63 -15.57 13.51 -18.34
C TYR A 63 -15.97 14.92 -17.92
N GLN A 64 -15.02 15.82 -17.75
CA GLN A 64 -15.23 17.19 -17.31
C GLN A 64 -14.75 18.16 -18.39
N LYS A 65 -15.53 19.20 -18.67
CA LYS A 65 -15.17 20.29 -19.59
C LYS A 65 -15.58 21.63 -19.01
N THR A 66 -14.91 22.70 -19.43
CA THR A 66 -15.26 24.06 -19.05
C THR A 66 -16.13 24.69 -20.14
N LEU A 67 -17.35 25.12 -19.79
CA LEU A 67 -18.25 25.86 -20.66
C LEU A 67 -18.37 27.30 -20.17
N SER A 68 -18.09 28.27 -21.05
CA SER A 68 -18.13 29.74 -20.85
C SER A 68 -17.32 30.28 -19.66
N SER A 69 -17.57 29.83 -18.43
CA SER A 69 -16.80 30.10 -17.21
C SER A 69 -17.07 29.09 -16.07
N GLN A 70 -17.73 27.97 -16.35
CA GLN A 70 -18.07 26.94 -15.36
C GLN A 70 -17.63 25.55 -15.82
N ASP A 71 -17.06 24.80 -14.88
CA ASP A 71 -16.79 23.39 -15.10
C ASP A 71 -18.07 22.58 -14.99
N VAL A 72 -18.24 21.64 -15.93
CA VAL A 72 -19.40 20.77 -16.01
C VAL A 72 -18.96 19.33 -16.26
N ILE A 73 -19.71 18.38 -15.70
CA ILE A 73 -19.56 16.97 -16.00
C ILE A 73 -20.27 16.68 -17.32
N ALA A 74 -19.50 16.33 -18.35
CA ALA A 74 -19.97 16.03 -19.70
C ALA A 74 -20.47 14.59 -19.84
N ALA A 75 -19.86 13.63 -19.14
CA ALA A 75 -20.33 12.25 -19.15
C ALA A 75 -19.98 11.49 -17.86
N LEU A 76 -20.78 10.47 -17.54
CA LEU A 76 -20.56 9.55 -16.41
C LEU A 76 -20.65 8.08 -16.84
N THR A 77 -19.73 7.26 -16.34
CA THR A 77 -19.70 5.80 -16.52
C THR A 77 -19.46 5.15 -15.15
N PHE A 78 -20.30 4.21 -14.77
CA PHE A 78 -20.22 3.48 -13.51
C PHE A 78 -19.81 2.04 -13.79
N THR A 79 -18.70 1.58 -13.21
CA THR A 79 -18.26 0.19 -13.30
C THR A 79 -18.61 -0.51 -12.00
N THR A 80 -19.23 -1.68 -12.10
CA THR A 80 -19.55 -2.55 -10.96
C THR A 80 -18.69 -3.81 -11.02
N ASN A 81 -18.72 -4.60 -9.95
CA ASN A 81 -18.12 -5.94 -9.92
C ASN A 81 -18.75 -6.93 -10.94
N LYS A 82 -19.77 -6.53 -11.69
CA LYS A 82 -20.45 -7.37 -12.70
C LYS A 82 -20.42 -6.80 -14.10
N LYS A 83 -20.67 -5.50 -14.26
CA LYS A 83 -20.87 -4.85 -15.56
C LYS A 83 -20.68 -3.34 -15.46
N THR A 84 -20.89 -2.66 -16.58
CA THR A 84 -20.74 -1.20 -16.68
C THR A 84 -22.06 -0.55 -17.10
N TYR A 85 -22.37 0.59 -16.49
CA TYR A 85 -23.50 1.45 -16.81
C TYR A 85 -23.01 2.78 -17.40
N GLY A 86 -23.59 3.20 -18.52
CA GLY A 86 -23.16 4.37 -19.29
C GLY A 86 -22.28 4.03 -20.49
N PRO A 87 -21.56 5.01 -21.08
CA PRO A 87 -21.53 6.41 -20.66
C PRO A 87 -22.88 7.10 -20.84
N TYR A 88 -23.27 7.89 -19.85
CA TYR A 88 -24.36 8.84 -19.96
C TYR A 88 -23.77 10.21 -20.28
N GLY A 89 -24.28 10.92 -21.28
CA GLY A 89 -23.69 12.18 -21.77
C GLY A 89 -22.65 12.00 -22.88
N THR A 90 -21.94 13.08 -23.23
CA THR A 90 -20.92 13.06 -24.29
C THR A 90 -19.51 13.07 -23.69
N LYS A 91 -18.70 12.05 -24.03
CA LYS A 91 -17.28 11.96 -23.63
C LYS A 91 -16.45 13.09 -24.29
N SER A 92 -16.46 14.26 -23.67
CA SER A 92 -15.82 15.48 -24.16
C SER A 92 -15.15 16.21 -23.00
N GLY A 93 -13.99 16.81 -23.24
CA GLY A 93 -13.13 17.37 -22.20
C GLY A 93 -12.12 16.35 -21.65
N PHE A 94 -11.66 16.58 -20.42
CA PHE A 94 -10.67 15.71 -19.76
C PHE A 94 -11.37 14.65 -18.90
N GLN A 95 -10.80 13.45 -18.85
CA GLN A 95 -11.35 12.35 -18.06
C GLN A 95 -10.82 12.43 -16.62
N ILE A 96 -11.73 12.30 -15.66
CA ILE A 96 -11.44 12.06 -14.25
C ILE A 96 -11.99 10.68 -13.86
N SER A 97 -11.32 10.01 -12.93
CA SER A 97 -11.73 8.68 -12.49
C SER A 97 -11.52 8.53 -11.00
N ALA A 98 -12.48 7.91 -10.35
CA ALA A 98 -12.33 7.31 -9.03
C ALA A 98 -12.17 5.79 -9.24
N PRO A 99 -10.92 5.28 -9.28
CA PRO A 99 -10.63 3.91 -9.67
C PRO A 99 -10.84 2.91 -8.52
N ASP A 100 -10.93 1.63 -8.87
CA ASP A 100 -11.06 0.51 -7.93
C ASP A 100 -10.07 0.62 -6.75
N ALA A 101 -10.61 0.68 -5.53
CA ALA A 101 -9.86 0.44 -4.31
C ALA A 101 -10.08 -1.02 -3.90
N THR A 102 -9.04 -1.85 -3.98
CA THR A 102 -9.12 -3.30 -3.66
C THR A 102 -9.83 -3.55 -2.34
N GLY A 103 -10.88 -4.38 -2.36
CA GLY A 103 -11.68 -4.71 -1.16
C GLY A 103 -12.67 -3.62 -0.72
N LYS A 104 -12.88 -2.58 -1.53
CA LYS A 104 -13.83 -1.51 -1.26
C LYS A 104 -14.85 -1.34 -2.40
N GLN A 105 -15.97 -0.73 -2.07
CA GLN A 105 -17.02 -0.28 -2.98
C GLN A 105 -17.15 1.24 -2.90
N ILE A 106 -17.69 1.86 -3.95
CA ILE A 106 -18.20 3.23 -3.89
C ILE A 106 -19.55 3.19 -3.18
N ALA A 107 -19.58 3.84 -2.02
CA ALA A 107 -20.66 3.79 -1.05
C ALA A 107 -21.31 5.16 -0.79
N GLY A 108 -20.84 6.19 -1.46
CA GLY A 108 -21.33 7.56 -1.31
C GLY A 108 -20.79 8.45 -2.42
N PHE A 109 -21.45 9.58 -2.63
CA PHE A 109 -21.02 10.59 -3.60
C PHE A 109 -21.01 11.96 -2.93
N LEU A 110 -20.11 12.80 -3.41
CA LEU A 110 -20.04 14.21 -3.05
C LEU A 110 -19.73 15.04 -4.30
N GLY A 111 -19.94 16.34 -4.24
CA GLY A 111 -19.64 17.20 -5.38
C GLY A 111 -20.25 18.58 -5.29
N SER A 112 -20.47 19.18 -6.45
CA SER A 112 -21.14 20.47 -6.56
C SER A 112 -22.09 20.50 -7.75
N SER A 113 -23.22 21.18 -7.56
CA SER A 113 -24.24 21.34 -8.60
C SER A 113 -24.87 22.72 -8.55
N GLY A 114 -25.11 23.29 -9.73
CA GLY A 114 -25.98 24.44 -9.97
C GLY A 114 -27.18 24.01 -10.79
N ASN A 115 -27.37 24.61 -11.97
CA ASN A 115 -28.33 24.13 -12.96
C ASN A 115 -27.89 22.81 -13.61
N VAL A 116 -26.62 22.44 -13.47
CA VAL A 116 -26.01 21.22 -14.01
C VAL A 116 -25.10 20.60 -12.95
N LEU A 117 -24.60 19.39 -13.19
CA LEU A 117 -23.60 18.78 -12.32
C LEU A 117 -22.22 19.37 -12.65
N ASN A 118 -21.62 20.09 -11.70
CA ASN A 118 -20.36 20.79 -11.91
C ASN A 118 -19.15 19.94 -11.52
N SER A 119 -19.25 19.21 -10.41
CA SER A 119 -18.23 18.27 -9.96
C SER A 119 -18.84 17.05 -9.27
N ILE A 120 -18.12 15.94 -9.29
CA ILE A 120 -18.49 14.71 -8.58
C ILE A 120 -17.23 13.99 -8.11
N ASP A 121 -17.31 13.43 -6.91
CA ASP A 121 -16.31 12.58 -6.27
C ASP A 121 -17.04 11.51 -5.44
N VAL A 122 -16.29 10.58 -4.82
CA VAL A 122 -16.85 9.36 -4.21
C VAL A 122 -16.33 9.11 -2.79
N HIS A 123 -17.17 8.44 -1.99
CA HIS A 123 -16.77 7.82 -0.73
C HIS A 123 -16.60 6.31 -0.89
N TYR A 124 -15.56 5.75 -0.29
CA TYR A 124 -15.32 4.31 -0.28
C TYR A 124 -15.75 3.68 1.04
N ALA A 125 -16.31 2.47 0.97
CA ALA A 125 -16.58 1.61 2.13
C ALA A 125 -16.12 0.17 1.85
N PRO A 126 -15.94 -0.70 2.87
CA PRO A 126 -15.72 -2.13 2.66
C PRO A 126 -16.84 -2.75 1.80
N VAL A 127 -16.51 -3.77 1.01
CA VAL A 127 -17.51 -4.52 0.22
C VAL A 127 -18.57 -5.12 1.16
N PRO A 128 -19.87 -5.08 0.83
CA PRO A 128 -20.91 -5.63 1.70
C PRO A 128 -20.78 -7.17 1.74
N ASP A 129 -20.65 -7.73 2.94
CA ASP A 129 -20.58 -9.19 3.13
C ASP A 129 -21.89 -9.85 2.66
N SER A 130 -21.79 -10.74 1.66
CA SER A 130 -22.86 -11.68 1.34
C SER A 130 -22.65 -12.94 2.20
N GLY A 131 -23.49 -13.09 3.23
CA GLY A 131 -23.20 -13.89 4.41
C GLY A 131 -22.77 -15.35 4.17
N THR A 132 -21.77 -15.80 4.94
CA THR A 132 -21.52 -17.20 5.37
C THR A 132 -20.76 -17.18 6.71
N GLY A 133 -21.10 -18.11 7.63
CA GLY A 133 -20.60 -18.15 9.01
C GLY A 133 -19.24 -18.87 9.20
N THR A 134 -18.58 -18.60 10.32
CA THR A 134 -17.25 -19.11 10.70
C THR A 134 -17.32 -20.13 11.85
N GLY A 135 -16.45 -21.15 11.82
CA GLY A 135 -16.26 -22.10 12.92
C GLY A 135 -14.84 -22.70 12.92
N THR A 136 -14.28 -22.94 14.11
CA THR A 136 -12.92 -23.49 14.34
C THR A 136 -12.97 -24.87 14.99
N GLY A 137 -12.17 -25.84 14.52
CA GLY A 137 -12.07 -27.17 15.14
C GLY A 137 -10.93 -28.04 14.60
N THR A 138 -10.40 -28.93 15.44
CA THR A 138 -9.34 -29.90 15.12
C THR A 138 -9.88 -31.34 15.15
N GLY A 139 -9.60 -32.15 14.13
CA GLY A 139 -10.03 -33.56 14.10
C GLY A 139 -9.45 -34.38 12.94
N THR A 140 -9.25 -35.68 13.16
CA THR A 140 -8.82 -36.67 12.16
C THR A 140 -10.00 -37.52 11.73
N GLY A 141 -10.26 -37.60 10.42
CA GLY A 141 -11.36 -38.40 9.88
C GLY A 141 -11.30 -38.59 8.36
N THR A 142 -11.79 -39.73 7.89
CA THR A 142 -11.95 -40.07 6.47
C THR A 142 -13.42 -39.92 6.06
N GLY A 143 -13.72 -39.09 5.06
CA GLY A 143 -15.08 -38.88 4.55
C GLY A 143 -15.12 -38.17 3.20
N THR A 144 -16.27 -38.26 2.50
CA THR A 144 -16.54 -37.66 1.19
C THR A 144 -17.72 -36.69 1.26
N GLY A 145 -17.56 -35.43 0.81
CA GLY A 145 -18.61 -34.41 0.76
C GLY A 145 -18.22 -33.11 0.02
N THR A 146 -19.19 -32.21 -0.21
CA THR A 146 -19.04 -30.90 -0.91
C THR A 146 -19.45 -29.71 -0.03
N GLY A 147 -18.63 -28.66 0.07
CA GLY A 147 -18.93 -27.41 0.82
C GLY A 147 -17.93 -26.26 0.62
N THR A 148 -18.27 -25.06 1.11
CA THR A 148 -17.44 -23.83 1.14
C THR A 148 -17.29 -23.30 2.57
N GLY A 149 -16.07 -22.98 3.01
CA GLY A 149 -15.82 -22.43 4.35
C GLY A 149 -14.41 -21.85 4.55
N THR A 150 -14.22 -21.12 5.65
CA THR A 150 -12.94 -20.60 6.13
C THR A 150 -12.60 -21.22 7.49
N GLY A 151 -11.36 -21.69 7.65
CA GLY A 151 -10.94 -22.35 8.88
C GLY A 151 -9.42 -22.47 9.03
N THR A 152 -8.97 -22.67 10.27
CA THR A 152 -7.59 -22.96 10.65
C THR A 152 -7.54 -24.31 11.37
N GLY A 153 -6.66 -25.23 10.94
CA GLY A 153 -6.58 -26.56 11.54
C GLY A 153 -5.38 -27.39 11.08
N THR A 154 -5.00 -28.38 11.89
CA THR A 154 -3.97 -29.38 11.61
C THR A 154 -4.58 -30.79 11.63
N GLY A 155 -4.31 -31.60 10.60
CA GLY A 155 -4.87 -32.96 10.51
C GLY A 155 -4.27 -33.80 9.38
N THR A 156 -4.31 -35.13 9.54
CA THR A 156 -3.93 -36.13 8.53
C THR A 156 -5.17 -36.91 8.08
N GLY A 157 -5.39 -37.00 6.77
CA GLY A 157 -6.56 -37.68 6.21
C GLY A 157 -6.39 -38.07 4.74
N THR A 158 -7.11 -39.11 4.31
CA THR A 158 -7.24 -39.52 2.90
C THR A 158 -8.70 -39.38 2.48
N GLY A 159 -8.96 -38.71 1.36
CA GLY A 159 -10.31 -38.44 0.88
C GLY A 159 -10.37 -37.89 -0.55
N THR A 160 -11.54 -37.98 -1.18
CA THR A 160 -11.85 -37.48 -2.53
C THR A 160 -13.05 -36.52 -2.47
N GLY A 161 -12.89 -35.28 -2.96
CA GLY A 161 -13.96 -34.27 -2.96
C GLY A 161 -13.64 -33.00 -3.79
N THR A 162 -14.65 -32.15 -3.97
CA THR A 162 -14.58 -30.87 -4.71
C THR A 162 -14.93 -29.70 -3.77
N SER A 163 -14.03 -28.72 -3.61
CA SER A 163 -14.18 -27.61 -2.65
C SER A 163 -13.63 -26.27 -3.16
N THR A 164 -14.20 -25.15 -2.68
CA THR A 164 -13.64 -23.79 -2.78
C THR A 164 -13.55 -23.18 -1.37
N GLY A 165 -12.35 -22.78 -0.94
CA GLY A 165 -12.14 -22.21 0.40
C GLY A 165 -10.78 -21.54 0.56
N THR A 166 -10.66 -20.70 1.58
CA THR A 166 -9.42 -20.06 2.04
C THR A 166 -9.10 -20.52 3.46
N GLY A 167 -7.87 -20.99 3.68
CA GLY A 167 -7.44 -21.50 4.99
C GLY A 167 -5.93 -21.49 5.13
N THR A 168 -5.47 -21.53 6.39
CA THR A 168 -4.05 -21.72 6.74
C THR A 168 -3.92 -23.01 7.56
N GLY A 169 -3.06 -23.92 7.12
CA GLY A 169 -2.84 -25.21 7.79
C GLY A 169 -1.58 -25.92 7.32
N THR A 170 -1.04 -26.80 8.18
CA THR A 170 0.06 -27.71 7.86
C THR A 170 -0.44 -29.16 7.95
N GLY A 171 -0.29 -29.93 6.86
CA GLY A 171 -0.73 -31.33 6.82
C GLY A 171 -0.12 -32.10 5.65
N THR A 172 0.03 -33.41 5.81
CA THR A 172 0.45 -34.36 4.77
C THR A 172 -0.70 -35.29 4.41
N GLY A 173 -1.08 -35.34 3.14
CA GLY A 173 -2.15 -36.22 2.64
C GLY A 173 -2.04 -36.47 1.14
N THR A 174 -2.45 -37.65 0.69
CA THR A 174 -2.56 -38.03 -0.73
C THR A 174 -4.04 -38.09 -1.12
N GLY A 175 -4.44 -37.27 -2.10
CA GLY A 175 -5.80 -37.21 -2.61
C GLY A 175 -5.84 -36.67 -4.04
N THR A 176 -6.87 -37.05 -4.81
CA THR A 176 -7.11 -36.55 -6.17
C THR A 176 -8.38 -35.68 -6.16
N GLY A 177 -8.25 -34.42 -6.57
CA GLY A 177 -9.34 -33.44 -6.65
C GLY A 177 -8.94 -32.18 -7.42
N THR A 178 -9.92 -31.47 -8.00
CA THR A 178 -9.74 -30.19 -8.71
C THR A 178 -10.28 -29.03 -7.89
N GLY A 179 -9.42 -28.08 -7.51
CA GLY A 179 -9.80 -26.85 -6.80
C GLY A 179 -8.79 -25.72 -7.02
N THR A 180 -9.26 -24.48 -6.96
CA THR A 180 -8.44 -23.24 -7.02
C THR A 180 -8.29 -22.66 -5.62
N GLY A 181 -7.06 -22.60 -5.11
CA GLY A 181 -6.72 -21.93 -3.85
C GLY A 181 -5.75 -20.77 -4.08
N THR A 182 -5.94 -19.67 -3.37
CA THR A 182 -5.00 -18.54 -3.30
C THR A 182 -4.31 -18.56 -1.94
N GLY A 183 -2.99 -18.76 -1.95
CA GLY A 183 -2.13 -18.44 -0.81
C GLY A 183 -1.71 -16.97 -0.90
N THR A 184 -1.75 -16.24 0.22
CA THR A 184 -1.31 -14.85 0.28
C THR A 184 0.20 -14.74 0.48
N GLY A 185 0.89 -14.29 -0.56
CA GLY A 185 2.15 -13.55 -0.45
C GLY A 185 1.86 -12.05 -0.47
N THR A 186 2.53 -11.27 0.37
CA THR A 186 2.42 -9.80 0.44
C THR A 186 3.10 -9.14 -0.76
N GLY A 187 2.32 -8.55 -1.67
CA GLY A 187 2.82 -7.74 -2.79
C GLY A 187 1.91 -6.54 -3.10
N THR A 188 2.50 -5.36 -3.25
CA THR A 188 1.83 -4.11 -3.67
C THR A 188 1.29 -4.25 -5.11
N VAL A 189 0.02 -3.94 -5.35
CA VAL A 189 -0.57 -4.00 -6.71
C VAL A 189 -0.15 -2.77 -7.52
N ALA A 190 0.56 -2.99 -8.63
CA ALA A 190 0.97 -1.91 -9.53
C ALA A 190 -0.18 -1.45 -10.44
N GLN A 191 -0.33 -0.14 -10.62
CA GLN A 191 -1.23 0.48 -11.59
C GLN A 191 -0.64 0.36 -13.01
N LYS A 192 -1.39 -0.21 -13.94
CA LYS A 192 -1.05 -0.23 -15.38
C LYS A 192 -1.56 1.05 -16.05
N LEU A 193 -0.70 1.74 -16.80
CA LEU A 193 -1.12 2.80 -17.73
C LEU A 193 -1.00 2.26 -19.16
N GLU A 194 -2.07 2.44 -19.95
CA GLU A 194 -2.17 1.91 -21.31
C GLU A 194 -1.09 2.46 -22.25
N ALA A 195 -0.63 1.59 -23.15
CA ALA A 195 0.47 1.91 -24.04
C ALA A 195 0.09 3.05 -25.00
N GLN A 196 0.98 4.04 -25.11
CA GLN A 196 0.85 5.18 -26.00
C GLN A 196 1.67 4.93 -27.27
N GLY A 197 1.09 5.24 -28.43
CA GLY A 197 1.72 4.99 -29.72
C GLY A 197 0.78 4.31 -30.71
N GLY A 198 1.38 3.54 -31.60
CA GLY A 198 0.72 2.75 -32.63
C GLY A 198 0.21 1.38 -32.19
N THR A 199 -0.74 0.84 -32.97
CA THR A 199 -1.26 -0.52 -32.81
C THR A 199 -0.45 -1.59 -33.56
N GLY A 200 0.67 -1.21 -34.17
CA GLY A 200 1.55 -2.13 -34.90
C GLY A 200 2.46 -2.97 -33.98
N GLY A 201 3.08 -4.00 -34.55
CA GLY A 201 4.07 -4.84 -33.86
C GLY A 201 3.46 -5.96 -33.00
N THR A 202 4.35 -6.71 -32.34
CA THR A 202 3.99 -7.75 -31.37
C THR A 202 3.98 -7.15 -29.97
N ALA A 203 2.95 -7.47 -29.18
CA ALA A 203 2.85 -7.02 -27.81
C ALA A 203 3.90 -7.69 -26.90
N TRP A 204 4.39 -6.96 -25.93
CA TRP A 204 5.35 -7.41 -24.92
C TRP A 204 5.04 -6.77 -23.57
N ASP A 205 5.43 -7.46 -22.49
CA ASP A 205 5.17 -7.05 -21.11
C ASP A 205 6.27 -7.61 -20.20
N ASP A 206 7.05 -6.72 -19.57
CA ASP A 206 8.16 -7.10 -18.68
C ASP A 206 7.70 -7.39 -17.23
N GLY A 207 6.40 -7.28 -16.97
CA GLY A 207 5.76 -7.53 -15.70
C GLY A 207 5.69 -6.31 -14.78
N SER A 208 4.90 -6.47 -13.72
CA SER A 208 4.51 -5.41 -12.80
C SER A 208 5.01 -5.63 -11.36
N ASP A 209 5.92 -6.59 -11.18
CA ASP A 209 6.38 -7.12 -9.89
C ASP A 209 7.85 -6.77 -9.58
N GLN A 210 8.41 -5.79 -10.31
CA GLN A 210 9.77 -5.31 -10.10
C GLN A 210 9.80 -4.23 -9.01
N ASP A 211 10.92 -4.10 -8.30
CA ASP A 211 11.10 -3.05 -7.28
C ASP A 211 11.42 -1.68 -7.91
N GLY A 212 12.06 -1.69 -9.10
CA GLY A 212 12.44 -0.49 -9.84
C GLY A 212 13.23 -0.78 -11.11
N VAL A 213 13.45 0.27 -11.91
CA VAL A 213 14.25 0.26 -13.15
C VAL A 213 15.66 0.74 -12.83
N THR A 214 16.68 0.07 -13.35
CA THR A 214 18.10 0.37 -13.08
C THR A 214 18.85 0.85 -14.32
N LYS A 215 18.54 0.32 -15.50
CA LYS A 215 19.12 0.76 -16.77
C LYS A 215 18.10 0.75 -17.91
N ILE A 216 18.25 1.69 -18.82
CA ILE A 216 17.43 1.79 -20.04
C ILE A 216 18.36 1.90 -21.23
N TYR A 217 18.09 1.10 -22.25
CA TYR A 217 18.77 1.14 -23.53
C TYR A 217 17.76 1.55 -24.58
N VAL A 218 18.05 2.63 -25.30
CA VAL A 218 17.20 3.12 -26.39
C VAL A 218 18.02 3.15 -27.66
N ARG A 219 17.57 2.45 -28.70
CA ARG A 219 18.19 2.46 -30.01
C ARG A 219 17.38 3.33 -30.97
N SER A 220 17.99 4.39 -31.48
CA SER A 220 17.43 5.18 -32.58
C SER A 220 17.88 4.62 -33.93
N GLY A 221 16.98 4.59 -34.90
CA GLY A 221 17.23 4.22 -36.29
C GLY A 221 16.65 5.22 -37.27
N GLY A 222 16.80 4.94 -38.58
CA GLY A 222 16.49 5.91 -39.64
C GLY A 222 15.02 6.27 -39.85
N ASN A 223 14.07 5.64 -39.14
CA ASN A 223 12.63 5.92 -39.23
C ASN A 223 11.94 5.93 -37.85
N GLY A 224 12.72 6.10 -36.77
CA GLY A 224 12.23 6.18 -35.40
C GLY A 224 13.04 5.33 -34.42
N ILE A 225 12.49 5.10 -33.23
CA ILE A 225 13.08 4.24 -32.21
C ILE A 225 12.98 2.78 -32.67
N GLN A 226 14.11 2.11 -32.87
CA GLN A 226 14.17 0.72 -33.34
C GLN A 226 13.89 -0.27 -32.21
N SER A 227 14.45 -0.02 -31.02
CA SER A 227 14.30 -0.92 -29.90
C SER A 227 14.50 -0.24 -28.56
N VAL A 228 13.91 -0.83 -27.53
CA VAL A 228 14.16 -0.51 -26.12
C VAL A 228 14.47 -1.77 -25.32
N LYS A 229 15.26 -1.61 -24.25
CA LYS A 229 15.52 -2.65 -23.26
C LYS A 229 15.61 -2.02 -21.88
N PHE A 230 15.04 -2.68 -20.89
CA PHE A 230 15.02 -2.21 -19.51
C PHE A 230 15.66 -3.27 -18.61
N ASN A 231 16.58 -2.86 -17.73
CA ASN A 231 17.00 -3.71 -16.63
C ASN A 231 16.30 -3.25 -15.37
N TYR A 232 16.00 -4.22 -14.51
CA TYR A 232 15.22 -4.04 -13.30
C TYR A 232 15.99 -4.50 -12.08
N VAL A 233 15.43 -4.19 -10.91
CA VAL A 233 15.80 -4.80 -9.63
C VAL A 233 14.57 -5.47 -9.04
N LYS A 234 14.74 -6.67 -8.48
CA LYS A 234 13.69 -7.41 -7.78
C LYS A 234 14.29 -8.17 -6.61
N ALA A 235 13.74 -7.98 -5.41
CA ALA A 235 14.28 -8.50 -4.16
C ALA A 235 15.78 -8.18 -3.95
N GLY A 236 16.22 -7.02 -4.43
CA GLY A 236 17.63 -6.60 -4.38
C GLY A 236 18.55 -7.17 -5.46
N GLU A 237 18.07 -8.08 -6.32
CA GLU A 237 18.85 -8.66 -7.41
C GLU A 237 18.60 -7.93 -8.74
N THR A 238 19.65 -7.78 -9.56
CA THR A 238 19.52 -7.17 -10.89
C THR A 238 18.95 -8.18 -11.89
N LYS A 239 17.83 -7.82 -12.52
CA LYS A 239 17.19 -8.60 -13.58
C LYS A 239 17.41 -7.93 -14.94
N LEU A 240 18.08 -8.63 -15.85
CA LEU A 240 18.25 -8.15 -17.23
C LEU A 240 16.94 -8.35 -18.01
N GLY A 241 16.42 -7.28 -18.63
CA GLY A 241 15.21 -7.39 -19.45
C GLY A 241 15.49 -7.82 -20.89
N ALA A 242 14.40 -8.16 -21.57
CA ALA A 242 14.41 -8.50 -22.98
C ALA A 242 14.64 -7.26 -23.87
N LEU A 243 15.13 -7.48 -25.08
CA LEU A 243 15.16 -6.46 -26.11
C LEU A 243 13.80 -6.45 -26.82
N HIS A 244 13.15 -5.29 -26.86
CA HIS A 244 11.88 -5.08 -27.55
C HIS A 244 12.11 -4.27 -28.82
N GLY A 245 11.91 -4.88 -29.98
CA GLY A 245 12.23 -4.34 -31.30
C GLY A 245 13.37 -5.11 -31.97
N VAL A 246 14.12 -4.46 -32.84
CA VAL A 246 15.25 -5.10 -33.56
C VAL A 246 16.57 -4.41 -33.28
N ASP A 247 17.64 -5.19 -33.21
CA ASP A 247 19.01 -4.67 -33.23
C ASP A 247 19.49 -4.59 -34.68
N GLY A 248 19.11 -3.51 -35.37
CA GLY A 248 19.46 -3.30 -36.78
C GLY A 248 20.94 -2.92 -36.96
N SER A 249 21.53 -3.15 -38.13
CA SER A 249 22.95 -2.84 -38.39
C SER A 249 23.29 -1.35 -38.56
N ARG A 250 22.28 -0.46 -38.61
CA ARG A 250 22.43 1.01 -38.64
C ARG A 250 21.57 1.66 -37.55
N GLY A 251 22.17 2.47 -36.70
CA GLY A 251 21.52 3.16 -35.58
C GLY A 251 22.51 3.53 -34.47
N SER A 252 22.03 4.22 -33.43
CA SER A 252 22.82 4.52 -32.24
C SER A 252 22.06 4.11 -30.98
N THR A 253 22.76 3.48 -30.03
CA THR A 253 22.17 3.11 -28.74
C THR A 253 22.64 4.08 -27.66
N LYS A 254 21.69 4.60 -26.89
CA LYS A 254 21.93 5.42 -25.71
C LYS A 254 21.60 4.61 -24.46
N GLU A 255 22.50 4.65 -23.49
CA GLU A 255 22.31 4.06 -22.16
C GLU A 255 21.91 5.17 -21.17
N ILE A 256 20.88 4.90 -20.38
CA ILE A 256 20.45 5.73 -19.25
C ILE A 256 20.56 4.87 -18.00
N VAL A 257 21.32 5.34 -17.00
CA VAL A 257 21.49 4.68 -15.71
C VAL A 257 20.59 5.36 -14.68
N ILE A 258 19.83 4.57 -13.94
CA ILE A 258 18.97 5.02 -12.84
C ILE A 258 19.57 4.47 -11.54
N ASN A 259 20.08 5.37 -10.70
CA ASN A 259 20.77 5.02 -9.45
C ASN A 259 19.79 4.60 -8.34
N HIS A 260 19.18 3.43 -8.49
CA HIS A 260 18.27 2.83 -7.51
C HIS A 260 18.97 2.55 -6.15
N PRO A 261 18.31 2.71 -4.99
CA PRO A 261 16.91 3.13 -4.80
C PRO A 261 16.70 4.65 -4.78
N GLY A 262 17.78 5.44 -4.68
CA GLY A 262 17.68 6.89 -4.48
C GLY A 262 17.24 7.67 -5.73
N GLU A 263 17.35 7.07 -6.91
CA GLU A 263 16.82 7.57 -8.17
C GLU A 263 15.81 6.58 -8.76
N TYR A 264 14.68 7.09 -9.25
CA TYR A 264 13.60 6.29 -9.83
C TYR A 264 12.88 7.08 -10.93
N LEU A 265 12.34 6.35 -11.90
CA LEU A 265 11.61 6.95 -13.02
C LEU A 265 10.24 7.47 -12.57
N ILE A 266 9.90 8.67 -13.00
CA ILE A 266 8.63 9.34 -12.70
C ILE A 266 7.78 9.55 -13.94
N SER A 267 8.41 9.75 -15.10
CA SER A 267 7.68 9.88 -16.35
C SER A 267 8.49 9.48 -17.58
N VAL A 268 7.77 9.17 -18.63
CA VAL A 268 8.29 9.02 -19.99
C VAL A 268 7.51 9.94 -20.90
N GLU A 269 8.21 10.70 -21.72
CA GLU A 269 7.63 11.59 -22.71
C GLU A 269 8.09 11.18 -24.08
N GLY A 270 7.21 11.29 -25.06
CA GLY A 270 7.59 10.98 -26.44
C GLY A 270 6.55 11.46 -27.43
N TRP A 271 6.78 11.11 -28.69
CA TRP A 271 5.83 11.33 -29.77
C TRP A 271 5.97 10.24 -30.82
N TYR A 272 4.91 10.07 -31.59
CA TYR A 272 4.87 9.12 -32.70
C TYR A 272 4.25 9.81 -33.91
N ASP A 273 4.68 9.39 -35.09
CA ASP A 273 4.25 9.97 -36.36
C ASP A 273 2.97 9.29 -36.90
N SER A 274 2.55 9.70 -38.09
CA SER A 274 1.42 9.09 -38.80
C SER A 274 1.64 7.61 -39.12
N SER A 275 2.91 7.18 -39.26
CA SER A 275 3.33 5.78 -39.42
C SER A 275 3.18 4.95 -38.15
N LYS A 276 2.74 5.56 -37.03
CA LYS A 276 2.46 4.88 -35.77
C LYS A 276 3.71 4.24 -35.15
N VAL A 277 4.86 4.90 -35.35
CA VAL A 277 6.16 4.53 -34.78
C VAL A 277 6.60 5.62 -33.83
N ILE A 278 7.12 5.25 -32.65
CA ILE A 278 7.69 6.22 -31.72
C ILE A 278 8.95 6.82 -32.35
N GLN A 279 8.95 8.13 -32.53
CA GLN A 279 10.01 8.85 -33.22
C GLN A 279 11.05 9.42 -32.26
N GLY A 280 10.59 9.97 -31.14
CA GLY A 280 11.44 10.54 -30.10
C GLY A 280 10.91 10.19 -28.71
N ILE A 281 11.82 9.95 -27.78
CA ILE A 281 11.50 9.55 -26.39
C ILE A 281 12.51 10.15 -25.40
N GLN A 282 12.01 10.52 -24.22
CA GLN A 282 12.79 11.06 -23.11
C GLN A 282 12.28 10.45 -21.80
N PHE A 283 13.22 10.13 -20.92
CA PHE A 283 12.94 9.54 -19.61
C PHE A 283 13.26 10.57 -18.52
N LYS A 284 12.35 10.74 -17.58
CA LYS A 284 12.52 11.64 -16.43
C LYS A 284 12.51 10.81 -15.15
N SER A 285 13.54 11.00 -14.34
CA SER A 285 13.62 10.50 -12.97
C SER A 285 13.31 11.61 -11.97
N ASN A 286 13.24 11.27 -10.68
CA ASN A 286 13.15 12.24 -9.60
C ASN A 286 14.40 13.13 -9.43
N LYS A 287 15.50 12.84 -10.14
CA LYS A 287 16.76 13.60 -10.02
C LYS A 287 17.25 14.19 -11.34
N THR A 288 17.06 13.47 -12.43
CA THR A 288 17.64 13.79 -13.72
C THR A 288 16.60 13.63 -14.83
N THR A 289 16.85 14.30 -15.94
CA THR A 289 16.12 14.10 -17.18
C THR A 289 17.13 13.66 -18.23
N SER A 290 16.84 12.56 -18.93
CA SER A 290 17.71 12.09 -20.00
C SER A 290 17.76 13.08 -21.15
N ASP A 291 18.78 12.97 -22.00
CA ASP A 291 18.73 13.57 -23.32
C ASP A 291 17.47 13.09 -24.08
N TYR A 292 17.03 13.89 -25.04
CA TYR A 292 16.00 13.49 -25.98
C TYR A 292 16.59 12.52 -27.00
N ILE A 293 16.02 11.32 -27.13
CA ILE A 293 16.57 10.26 -27.98
C ILE A 293 15.63 10.03 -29.16
N GLY A 294 16.18 10.04 -30.37
CA GLY A 294 15.42 9.88 -31.61
C GLY A 294 15.31 11.20 -32.37
N TYR A 295 14.19 11.38 -33.08
CA TYR A 295 13.91 12.60 -33.85
C TYR A 295 13.25 13.67 -32.98
N ASP A 296 13.70 14.91 -33.15
CA ASP A 296 13.05 16.07 -32.57
C ASP A 296 11.59 16.16 -33.02
N PHE A 297 10.75 16.71 -32.14
CA PHE A 297 9.33 16.88 -32.45
C PHE A 297 9.13 17.90 -33.57
N ASP A 298 8.64 17.44 -34.71
CA ASP A 298 8.44 18.25 -35.92
C ASP A 298 7.00 18.78 -36.07
N GLY A 299 6.09 18.42 -35.16
CA GLY A 299 4.67 18.80 -35.20
C GLY A 299 3.77 17.87 -36.02
N SER A 300 4.30 16.81 -36.64
CA SER A 300 3.55 15.92 -37.54
C SER A 300 2.70 14.86 -36.83
N GLY A 301 2.85 14.68 -35.52
CA GLY A 301 2.17 13.62 -34.76
C GLY A 301 1.85 13.95 -33.30
N PRO A 302 1.13 13.06 -32.60
CA PRO A 302 0.75 13.27 -31.21
C PRO A 302 1.96 13.13 -30.26
N LYS A 303 2.03 14.01 -29.26
CA LYS A 303 2.87 13.79 -28.08
C LYS A 303 2.13 12.95 -27.06
N PHE A 304 2.88 12.22 -26.25
CA PHE A 304 2.35 11.48 -25.11
C PHE A 304 3.25 11.65 -23.88
N THR A 305 2.63 11.47 -22.73
CA THR A 305 3.29 11.43 -21.43
C THR A 305 2.75 10.25 -20.64
N LEU A 306 3.64 9.35 -20.22
CA LEU A 306 3.35 8.33 -19.23
C LEU A 306 3.76 8.88 -17.86
N GLN A 307 2.80 9.36 -17.09
CA GLN A 307 3.03 9.86 -15.74
C GLN A 307 1.78 9.65 -14.90
N VAL A 308 1.98 9.22 -13.66
CA VAL A 308 0.92 9.21 -12.65
C VAL A 308 1.42 9.99 -11.45
N LYS A 309 0.61 10.94 -10.99
CA LYS A 309 0.93 11.78 -9.83
C LYS A 309 1.23 10.89 -8.63
N ASP A 310 2.30 11.23 -7.91
CA ASP A 310 2.74 10.55 -6.69
C ASP A 310 3.08 9.05 -6.88
N LYS A 311 3.48 8.64 -8.09
CA LYS A 311 3.90 7.25 -8.40
C LYS A 311 5.25 7.18 -9.11
N LYS A 312 5.98 6.08 -8.93
CA LYS A 312 7.17 5.73 -9.72
C LYS A 312 6.86 4.63 -10.72
N ILE A 313 7.61 4.62 -11.82
CA ILE A 313 7.57 3.54 -12.82
C ILE A 313 8.45 2.39 -12.35
N ILE A 314 7.90 1.17 -12.37
CA ILE A 314 8.61 -0.06 -12.01
C ILE A 314 8.68 -1.09 -13.14
N GLY A 315 7.86 -0.95 -14.17
CA GLY A 315 7.77 -1.91 -15.27
C GLY A 315 7.29 -1.25 -16.54
N PHE A 316 7.51 -1.92 -17.68
CA PHE A 316 7.09 -1.44 -18.99
C PHE A 316 6.36 -2.55 -19.75
N HIS A 317 5.44 -2.14 -20.61
CA HIS A 317 4.76 -2.99 -21.59
C HIS A 317 4.56 -2.19 -22.88
N GLY A 318 4.20 -2.83 -23.98
CA GLY A 318 3.99 -2.13 -25.24
C GLY A 318 3.93 -3.07 -26.43
N SER A 319 4.22 -2.52 -27.60
CA SER A 319 4.32 -3.30 -28.84
C SER A 319 5.49 -2.87 -29.69
N SER A 320 6.15 -3.83 -30.32
CA SER A 320 7.28 -3.56 -31.21
C SER A 320 7.34 -4.54 -32.39
N GLY A 321 7.79 -4.05 -33.53
CA GLY A 321 8.16 -4.84 -34.70
C GLY A 321 9.58 -4.48 -35.10
N THR A 322 9.76 -4.00 -36.34
CA THR A 322 11.02 -3.37 -36.78
C THR A 322 11.34 -2.08 -36.02
N TYR A 323 10.33 -1.48 -35.39
CA TYR A 323 10.44 -0.27 -34.58
C TYR A 323 9.57 -0.41 -33.33
N LEU A 324 9.80 0.47 -32.36
CA LEU A 324 8.94 0.62 -31.20
C LEU A 324 7.64 1.30 -31.63
N ASN A 325 6.53 0.56 -31.56
CA ASN A 325 5.23 1.05 -31.97
C ASN A 325 4.51 1.73 -30.81
N SER A 326 4.50 1.10 -29.64
CA SER A 326 3.87 1.66 -28.44
C SER A 326 4.65 1.35 -27.18
N ILE A 327 4.47 2.19 -26.16
CA ILE A 327 5.04 2.00 -24.83
C ILE A 327 4.03 2.43 -23.75
N GLY A 328 3.85 1.58 -22.75
CA GLY A 328 3.08 1.79 -21.54
C GLY A 328 3.93 1.44 -20.33
N ALA A 329 3.43 1.77 -19.14
CA ALA A 329 4.20 1.63 -17.91
C ALA A 329 3.36 1.14 -16.73
N TYR A 330 4.02 0.44 -15.81
CA TYR A 330 3.50 0.05 -14.52
C TYR A 330 3.98 1.01 -13.44
N PHE A 331 3.04 1.52 -12.67
CA PHE A 331 3.24 2.54 -11.64
C PHE A 331 2.89 1.97 -10.27
N VAL A 332 3.76 2.14 -9.30
CA VAL A 332 3.42 1.95 -7.89
C VAL A 332 3.42 3.30 -7.19
N PRO A 333 2.57 3.52 -6.18
CA PRO A 333 2.69 4.67 -5.31
C PRO A 333 4.16 4.89 -4.95
N LEU A 334 4.61 6.14 -5.05
CA LEU A 334 5.71 6.57 -4.22
C LEU A 334 5.18 6.31 -2.82
N ALA A 335 5.64 5.25 -2.16
CA ALA A 335 5.42 5.12 -0.73
C ALA A 335 5.78 6.48 -0.17
N SER A 336 4.82 7.19 0.43
CA SER A 336 4.92 8.63 0.70
C SER A 336 6.28 8.94 1.28
N THR A 337 7.24 9.39 0.46
CA THR A 337 8.49 9.96 0.95
C THR A 337 8.26 11.42 1.32
N SER A 338 7.06 11.72 1.81
CA SER A 338 6.80 12.73 2.83
C SER A 338 6.83 12.10 4.24
N THR A 339 7.47 10.96 4.44
CA THR A 339 8.39 10.92 5.57
C THR A 339 9.57 11.80 5.14
N PRO A 340 9.91 12.88 5.88
CA PRO A 340 11.31 13.29 5.92
C PRO A 340 12.11 11.99 6.14
N ALA A 341 13.30 11.85 5.56
CA ALA A 341 14.22 10.78 6.00
C ALA A 341 14.07 10.66 7.52
N PRO A 342 13.64 9.51 8.08
CA PRO A 342 13.24 9.45 9.47
C PRO A 342 14.35 10.12 10.25
N ALA A 343 14.01 11.19 10.99
CA ALA A 343 15.00 11.84 11.83
C ALA A 343 15.72 10.69 12.57
N PRO A 344 17.06 10.62 12.49
CA PRO A 344 17.78 9.44 12.92
C PRO A 344 17.30 9.08 14.32
N ALA A 345 16.96 7.80 14.52
CA ALA A 345 16.38 7.35 15.78
C ALA A 345 17.21 7.92 16.95
N LYS A 346 16.55 8.70 17.80
CA LYS A 346 17.21 9.43 18.87
C LYS A 346 17.47 8.47 20.01
N LYS A 347 18.74 8.29 20.37
CA LYS A 347 19.15 7.51 21.53
C LYS A 347 18.86 8.33 22.80
N LEU A 348 18.00 7.82 23.68
CA LEU A 348 17.77 8.42 25.00
C LEU A 348 18.71 7.79 26.03
N GLU A 349 19.18 8.61 26.99
CA GLU A 349 20.08 8.18 28.06
C GLU A 349 19.48 7.05 28.89
N ALA A 350 20.27 5.99 29.15
CA ALA A 350 19.82 4.86 29.94
C ALA A 350 19.57 5.25 31.41
N LYS A 351 18.66 4.53 32.06
CA LYS A 351 18.30 4.70 33.48
C LYS A 351 18.62 3.42 34.25
N GLY A 352 19.23 3.58 35.43
CA GLY A 352 19.73 2.49 36.26
C GLY A 352 21.21 2.65 36.62
N GLY A 353 21.87 1.52 36.93
CA GLY A 353 23.25 1.44 37.38
C GLY A 353 24.30 1.70 36.30
N ALA A 354 25.49 2.16 36.72
CA ALA A 354 26.58 2.55 35.84
C ALA A 354 27.55 1.41 35.48
N THR A 355 27.45 0.24 36.12
CA THR A 355 28.35 -0.91 35.92
C THR A 355 27.69 -2.00 35.06
N GLY A 356 28.45 -3.04 34.70
CA GLY A 356 27.98 -4.14 33.84
C GLY A 356 28.37 -3.99 32.37
N ALA A 357 28.22 -5.09 31.62
CA ALA A 357 28.49 -5.17 30.19
C ALA A 357 27.48 -4.31 29.41
N VAL A 358 28.01 -3.42 28.57
CA VAL A 358 27.19 -2.55 27.71
C VAL A 358 26.65 -3.37 26.54
N TRP A 359 25.37 -3.21 26.25
CA TRP A 359 24.72 -3.75 25.07
C TRP A 359 23.90 -2.66 24.39
N ASP A 360 23.79 -2.77 23.07
CA ASP A 360 23.09 -1.80 22.24
C ASP A 360 22.55 -2.51 21.00
N ASP A 361 21.24 -2.66 20.92
CA ASP A 361 20.60 -3.33 19.79
C ASP A 361 20.48 -2.42 18.56
N GLY A 362 20.72 -1.11 18.73
CA GLY A 362 20.45 -0.10 17.73
C GLY A 362 18.96 0.20 17.61
N HIS A 363 18.52 0.56 16.40
CA HIS A 363 17.14 0.89 16.10
C HIS A 363 16.62 0.04 14.94
N TYR A 364 15.32 -0.23 14.98
CA TYR A 364 14.60 -1.06 14.03
C TYR A 364 13.33 -0.34 13.57
N ASP A 365 12.63 -0.90 12.58
CA ASP A 365 11.39 -0.30 12.10
C ASP A 365 10.32 -0.37 13.19
N ASP A 366 10.18 -1.53 13.85
CA ASP A 366 9.21 -1.74 14.93
C ASP A 366 9.68 -2.76 15.97
N VAL A 367 9.08 -2.68 17.18
CA VAL A 367 9.17 -3.72 18.23
C VAL A 367 7.94 -4.59 18.11
N LYS A 368 8.13 -5.90 17.90
CA LYS A 368 7.05 -6.89 17.77
C LYS A 368 6.63 -7.46 19.11
N LYS A 369 7.61 -7.76 19.96
CA LYS A 369 7.36 -8.41 21.24
C LYS A 369 8.50 -8.12 22.21
N VAL A 370 8.14 -7.94 23.47
CA VAL A 370 9.06 -7.81 24.60
C VAL A 370 8.93 -9.04 25.48
N TYR A 371 10.07 -9.50 26.00
CA TYR A 371 10.18 -10.57 26.97
C TYR A 371 10.98 -10.04 28.17
N VAL A 372 10.46 -10.20 29.38
CA VAL A 372 11.16 -9.80 30.61
C VAL A 372 11.31 -11.02 31.52
N GLY A 373 12.56 -11.36 31.83
CA GLY A 373 12.89 -12.45 32.74
C GLY A 373 13.18 -11.91 34.13
N GLN A 374 12.32 -12.22 35.09
CA GLN A 374 12.50 -11.79 36.48
C GLN A 374 13.54 -12.66 37.19
N GLY A 375 14.48 -12.03 37.88
CA GLY A 375 15.48 -12.65 38.76
C GLY A 375 15.13 -12.49 40.23
N GLN A 376 15.97 -13.05 41.10
CA GLN A 376 15.81 -12.97 42.55
C GLN A 376 15.87 -11.51 43.05
N ASP A 377 16.70 -10.70 42.39
CA ASP A 377 17.06 -9.35 42.80
C ASP A 377 16.63 -8.32 41.75
N GLY A 378 15.47 -8.48 41.11
CA GLY A 378 14.98 -7.57 40.05
C GLY A 378 14.99 -8.20 38.67
N ILE A 379 15.12 -7.42 37.60
CA ILE A 379 15.06 -7.95 36.24
C ILE A 379 16.39 -8.63 35.91
N GLY A 380 16.34 -9.94 35.60
CA GLY A 380 17.51 -10.77 35.30
C GLY A 380 17.91 -10.75 33.82
N ALA A 381 16.91 -10.68 32.94
CA ALA A 381 17.12 -10.65 31.50
C ALA A 381 16.00 -9.91 30.76
N VAL A 382 16.35 -9.38 29.59
CA VAL A 382 15.39 -8.81 28.64
C VAL A 382 15.64 -9.39 27.26
N LYS A 383 14.58 -9.67 26.53
CA LYS A 383 14.65 -10.12 25.14
C LYS A 383 13.62 -9.39 24.30
N PHE A 384 14.01 -9.06 23.08
CA PHE A 384 13.19 -8.27 22.17
C PHE A 384 13.12 -8.94 20.81
N GLU A 385 11.93 -8.95 20.22
CA GLU A 385 11.73 -9.22 18.80
C GLU A 385 11.50 -7.90 18.07
N TYR A 386 12.37 -7.60 17.12
CA TYR A 386 12.29 -6.43 16.27
C TYR A 386 11.89 -6.80 14.84
N VAL A 387 11.27 -5.86 14.15
CA VAL A 387 10.91 -5.95 12.73
C VAL A 387 11.77 -4.97 11.94
N THR A 388 12.36 -5.45 10.83
CA THR A 388 12.94 -4.61 9.79
C THR A 388 12.44 -5.12 8.44
N GLY A 389 11.60 -4.32 7.77
CA GLY A 389 10.83 -4.78 6.61
C GLY A 389 10.01 -6.04 6.95
N SER A 390 10.30 -7.16 6.29
CA SER A 390 9.66 -8.46 6.52
C SER A 390 10.44 -9.38 7.47
N LYS A 391 11.63 -8.99 7.92
CA LYS A 391 12.50 -9.82 8.76
C LYS A 391 12.23 -9.54 10.24
N VAL A 392 12.18 -10.62 11.03
CA VAL A 392 12.17 -10.54 12.50
C VAL A 392 13.56 -10.88 13.03
N THR A 393 14.10 -10.04 13.92
CA THR A 393 15.37 -10.26 14.62
C THR A 393 15.10 -10.37 16.11
N THR A 394 15.68 -11.37 16.77
CA THR A 394 15.54 -11.59 18.21
C THR A 394 16.88 -11.40 18.90
N LEU A 395 16.92 -10.53 19.91
CA LEU A 395 18.12 -10.25 20.71
C LEU A 395 17.78 -10.37 22.20
N GLU A 396 18.70 -10.95 22.98
CA GLU A 396 18.54 -11.26 24.40
C GLU A 396 19.76 -10.76 25.18
N HIS A 397 19.52 -10.15 26.34
CA HIS A 397 20.53 -9.58 27.21
C HIS A 397 20.27 -9.93 28.67
N GLY A 398 21.35 -10.08 29.43
CA GLY A 398 21.29 -10.57 30.81
C GLY A 398 21.31 -12.10 30.86
N LYS A 399 20.92 -12.65 32.00
CA LYS A 399 20.98 -14.10 32.26
C LYS A 399 19.57 -14.62 32.48
N SER A 400 19.13 -15.54 31.63
CA SER A 400 17.82 -16.17 31.76
C SER A 400 17.69 -16.81 33.14
N THR A 401 16.53 -16.63 33.76
CA THR A 401 16.28 -17.04 35.14
C THR A 401 15.43 -18.31 35.16
N LEU A 402 15.40 -19.01 36.31
CA LEU A 402 14.57 -20.20 36.49
C LEU A 402 13.06 -19.88 36.43
N LEU A 403 12.68 -18.61 36.58
CA LEU A 403 11.29 -18.14 36.51
C LEU A 403 10.79 -17.98 35.07
N GLY A 404 11.67 -18.07 34.08
CA GLY A 404 11.31 -17.92 32.67
C GLY A 404 11.06 -16.46 32.26
N TYR A 405 10.33 -16.29 31.18
CA TYR A 405 10.01 -14.98 30.59
C TYR A 405 8.52 -14.70 30.65
N GLU A 406 8.17 -13.50 31.06
CA GLU A 406 6.86 -12.93 30.78
C GLU A 406 6.91 -12.14 29.47
N GLU A 407 5.81 -12.15 28.72
CA GLU A 407 5.77 -11.64 27.35
C GLU A 407 4.75 -10.52 27.18
N PHE A 408 5.11 -9.52 26.40
CA PHE A 408 4.21 -8.49 25.90
C PHE A 408 4.29 -8.41 24.38
N ALA A 409 3.33 -9.05 23.71
CA ALA A 409 3.23 -9.09 22.25
C ALA A 409 2.39 -7.92 21.74
N LEU A 410 2.93 -7.17 20.77
CA LEU A 410 2.22 -6.09 20.10
C LEU A 410 1.34 -6.62 18.96
N GLN A 411 0.15 -6.03 18.82
CA GLN A 411 -0.79 -6.30 17.74
C GLN A 411 -0.39 -5.60 16.43
N SER A 412 -1.06 -5.91 15.32
CA SER A 412 -0.92 -5.15 14.08
C SER A 412 -1.18 -3.66 14.32
N ASP A 413 -0.33 -2.79 13.79
CA ASP A 413 -0.40 -1.33 13.94
C ASP A 413 -0.33 -0.83 15.40
N GLU A 414 0.09 -1.70 16.33
CA GLU A 414 0.39 -1.35 17.71
C GLU A 414 1.90 -1.12 17.86
N TYR A 415 2.28 -0.02 18.48
CA TYR A 415 3.67 0.32 18.80
C TYR A 415 3.78 0.89 20.21
N ILE A 416 4.95 0.70 20.83
CA ILE A 416 5.24 1.20 22.18
C ILE A 416 5.42 2.72 22.12
N THR A 417 4.66 3.44 22.93
CA THR A 417 4.71 4.91 23.04
C THR A 417 5.48 5.37 24.27
N SER A 418 5.55 4.54 25.31
CA SER A 418 6.40 4.80 26.47
C SER A 418 6.81 3.54 27.21
N VAL A 419 7.99 3.61 27.84
CA VAL A 419 8.48 2.63 28.80
C VAL A 419 8.60 3.30 30.15
N GLU A 420 7.93 2.76 31.15
CA GLU A 420 8.04 3.21 32.53
C GLU A 420 8.76 2.13 33.33
N GLY A 421 9.50 2.50 34.36
CA GLY A 421 10.18 1.52 35.18
C GLY A 421 10.71 2.09 36.48
N THR A 422 11.28 1.21 37.28
CA THR A 422 12.01 1.56 38.49
C THR A 422 13.37 0.90 38.53
N TYR A 423 14.29 1.52 39.25
CA TYR A 423 15.55 0.91 39.64
C TYR A 423 15.85 1.21 41.11
N ASP A 424 16.67 0.36 41.73
CA ASP A 424 17.04 0.49 43.13
C ASP A 424 18.44 -0.05 43.42
N LYS A 425 19.03 0.39 44.54
CA LYS A 425 20.29 -0.14 45.03
C LYS A 425 20.04 -1.38 45.87
N ILE A 426 20.32 -2.56 45.33
CA ILE A 426 20.07 -3.83 46.02
C ILE A 426 21.28 -4.22 46.88
N PHE A 427 21.04 -4.68 48.09
CA PHE A 427 22.11 -5.12 48.98
C PHE A 427 22.83 -6.33 48.39
N GLY A 428 24.14 -6.21 48.18
CA GLY A 428 24.96 -7.25 47.56
C GLY A 428 25.21 -7.08 46.06
N THR A 429 24.58 -6.10 45.39
CA THR A 429 24.90 -5.76 44.00
C THR A 429 25.88 -4.59 43.94
N ASP A 430 26.78 -4.62 42.96
CA ASP A 430 27.78 -3.57 42.72
C ASP A 430 27.15 -2.30 42.10
N SER A 431 25.98 -2.42 41.47
CA SER A 431 25.21 -1.34 40.83
C SER A 431 23.77 -1.25 41.31
N ASP A 432 23.09 -0.18 40.89
CA ASP A 432 21.63 -0.14 40.90
C ASP A 432 21.09 -1.12 39.84
N VAL A 433 19.96 -1.74 40.15
CA VAL A 433 19.32 -2.76 39.31
C VAL A 433 17.94 -2.28 38.87
N VAL A 434 17.59 -2.50 37.60
CA VAL A 434 16.24 -2.26 37.10
C VAL A 434 15.31 -3.30 37.74
N THR A 435 14.32 -2.85 38.50
CA THR A 435 13.44 -3.74 39.28
C THR A 435 12.09 -3.95 38.65
N MET A 436 11.62 -2.99 37.83
CA MET A 436 10.31 -3.07 37.17
C MET A 436 10.30 -2.40 35.80
N LEU A 437 9.54 -2.97 34.85
CA LEU A 437 9.22 -2.35 33.56
C LEU A 437 7.73 -2.44 33.24
N ILE A 438 7.18 -1.37 32.67
CA ILE A 438 5.82 -1.27 32.14
C ILE A 438 5.89 -0.68 30.74
N PHE A 439 5.18 -1.27 29.79
CA PHE A 439 5.11 -0.82 28.41
C PHE A 439 3.72 -0.30 28.09
N LYS A 440 3.63 0.91 27.53
CA LYS A 440 2.36 1.49 27.06
C LYS A 440 2.39 1.66 25.55
N THR A 441 1.24 1.50 24.90
CA THR A 441 1.13 1.51 23.44
C THR A 441 0.18 2.59 22.92
N ASN A 442 0.24 2.83 21.61
CA ASN A 442 -0.67 3.76 20.90
C ASN A 442 -2.14 3.32 20.93
N LYS A 443 -2.43 2.05 21.26
CA LYS A 443 -3.79 1.53 21.39
C LYS A 443 -4.35 1.62 22.81
N ASN A 444 -3.76 2.47 23.66
CA ASN A 444 -4.11 2.60 25.08
C ASN A 444 -3.98 1.29 25.87
N ARG A 445 -3.14 0.36 25.39
CA ARG A 445 -2.83 -0.87 26.09
C ARG A 445 -1.61 -0.64 26.98
N THR A 446 -1.66 -1.16 28.20
CA THR A 446 -0.57 -1.11 29.17
C THR A 446 -0.25 -2.55 29.56
N SER A 447 1.02 -2.93 29.53
CA SER A 447 1.44 -4.24 30.05
C SER A 447 1.23 -4.33 31.55
N ASP A 448 1.16 -5.55 32.07
CA ASP A 448 1.36 -5.78 33.49
C ASP A 448 2.79 -5.31 33.90
N PRO A 449 3.00 -4.93 35.16
CA PRO A 449 4.33 -4.58 35.65
C PRO A 449 5.21 -5.83 35.70
N PHE A 450 6.28 -5.82 34.90
CA PHE A 450 7.27 -6.88 34.90
C PHE A 450 8.30 -6.62 36.00
N GLY A 451 8.21 -7.34 37.11
CA GLY A 451 9.06 -7.13 38.28
C GLY A 451 8.34 -6.42 39.44
N LEU A 452 9.12 -5.85 40.35
CA LEU A 452 8.61 -5.22 41.57
C LEU A 452 8.98 -3.74 41.61
N GLU A 453 7.99 -2.92 41.98
CA GLU A 453 8.16 -1.48 42.10
C GLU A 453 9.27 -1.13 43.11
N GLY A 454 10.29 -0.45 42.61
CA GLY A 454 11.46 0.01 43.37
C GLY A 454 11.35 1.47 43.78
N SER A 455 12.38 1.97 44.45
CA SER A 455 12.38 3.34 45.01
C SER A 455 12.43 4.44 43.94
N THR A 456 13.22 4.27 42.87
CA THR A 456 13.50 5.35 41.90
C THR A 456 12.80 5.09 40.57
N LYS A 457 11.87 5.97 40.19
CA LYS A 457 11.06 5.87 38.96
C LYS A 457 11.70 6.57 37.77
N PHE A 458 11.49 6.01 36.58
CA PHE A 458 11.82 6.66 35.32
C PHE A 458 10.74 6.42 34.26
N VAL A 459 10.68 7.31 33.28
CA VAL A 459 9.79 7.22 32.12
C VAL A 459 10.55 7.63 30.87
N PHE A 460 10.49 6.80 29.85
CA PHE A 460 10.87 7.13 28.48
C PHE A 460 9.60 7.41 27.67
N LYS A 461 9.41 8.68 27.30
CA LYS A 461 8.31 9.12 26.45
C LYS A 461 8.72 10.38 25.69
N GLU A 462 8.44 10.42 24.40
CA GLU A 462 8.61 11.61 23.57
C GLU A 462 7.38 11.74 22.65
N GLU A 463 6.72 12.89 22.69
CA GLU A 463 5.46 13.10 21.97
C GLU A 463 5.69 13.07 20.45
N GLY A 464 4.88 12.30 19.73
CA GLY A 464 5.05 12.07 18.30
C GLY A 464 6.11 11.02 17.96
N TYR A 465 6.66 10.30 18.94
CA TYR A 465 7.64 9.23 18.73
C TYR A 465 7.13 7.87 19.23
N LYS A 466 7.67 6.80 18.65
CA LYS A 466 7.56 5.40 19.10
C LYS A 466 8.91 4.90 19.59
N ILE A 467 8.90 3.88 20.45
CA ILE A 467 10.12 3.15 20.82
C ILE A 467 10.50 2.22 19.67
N ALA A 468 11.74 2.36 19.19
CA ALA A 468 12.26 1.67 18.00
C ALA A 468 13.42 0.72 18.31
N GLY A 469 13.92 0.69 19.54
CA GLY A 469 15.06 -0.14 19.93
C GLY A 469 15.45 0.08 21.38
N PHE A 470 16.32 -0.78 21.89
CA PHE A 470 16.73 -0.78 23.29
C PHE A 470 18.26 -0.88 23.40
N HIS A 471 18.79 -0.30 24.46
CA HIS A 471 20.20 -0.42 24.84
C HIS A 471 20.31 -0.42 26.36
N GLY A 472 21.45 -0.79 26.93
CA GLY A 472 21.58 -0.83 28.37
C GLY A 472 22.86 -1.45 28.89
N ARG A 473 22.79 -1.89 30.14
CA ARG A 473 23.88 -2.57 30.84
C ARG A 473 23.36 -3.79 31.59
N ALA A 474 24.08 -4.91 31.47
CA ALA A 474 23.78 -6.14 32.17
C ALA A 474 24.95 -6.54 33.08
N GLY A 475 24.65 -6.85 34.34
CA GLY A 475 25.55 -7.55 35.26
C GLY A 475 25.51 -9.06 35.02
N GLU A 476 26.07 -9.82 35.95
CA GLU A 476 26.11 -11.29 35.85
C GLU A 476 24.73 -11.94 36.03
N THR A 477 23.87 -11.31 36.84
CA THR A 477 22.56 -11.87 37.23
C THR A 477 21.39 -10.92 37.01
N THR A 478 21.64 -9.64 36.74
CA THR A 478 20.62 -8.60 36.66
C THR A 478 20.89 -7.57 35.56
N ILE A 479 19.83 -6.91 35.10
CA ILE A 479 19.89 -5.75 34.23
C ILE A 479 20.13 -4.52 35.10
N HIS A 480 21.30 -3.91 34.96
CA HIS A 480 21.67 -2.73 35.73
C HIS A 480 21.01 -1.47 35.18
N ALA A 481 20.97 -1.31 33.85
CA ALA A 481 20.36 -0.14 33.22
C ALA A 481 19.67 -0.48 31.90
N ILE A 482 18.68 0.33 31.55
CA ILE A 482 17.95 0.25 30.29
C ILE A 482 17.72 1.64 29.70
N GLY A 483 17.85 1.75 28.39
CA GLY A 483 17.60 2.93 27.59
C GLY A 483 16.88 2.53 26.31
N VAL A 484 16.38 3.54 25.59
CA VAL A 484 15.59 3.34 24.39
C VAL A 484 16.08 4.20 23.23
N TYR A 485 15.83 3.72 22.02
CA TYR A 485 15.80 4.54 20.81
C TYR A 485 14.36 4.97 20.54
N VAL A 486 14.16 6.25 20.24
CA VAL A 486 12.87 6.78 19.82
C VAL A 486 12.92 7.20 18.35
N ALA A 487 11.89 6.83 17.58
CA ALA A 487 11.73 7.20 16.17
C ALA A 487 10.40 7.95 15.96
N PRO A 488 10.33 8.96 15.09
CA PRO A 488 9.08 9.66 14.81
C PRO A 488 7.99 8.70 14.34
N VAL A 489 6.79 8.81 14.91
CA VAL A 489 5.60 8.17 14.35
C VAL A 489 5.27 8.92 13.07
N SER A 490 5.14 8.21 11.95
CA SER A 490 4.64 8.81 10.71
C SER A 490 3.17 9.18 10.89
N THR A 491 2.88 10.36 11.43
CA THR A 491 1.53 10.86 11.64
C THR A 491 1.04 11.52 10.36
N THR A 492 -0.01 10.97 9.76
CA THR A 492 -0.92 11.78 8.96
C THR A 492 -1.49 12.85 9.89
N PRO A 493 -1.38 14.17 9.61
CA PRO A 493 -1.90 15.19 10.49
C PRO A 493 -3.42 15.01 10.65
N LEU A 494 -3.87 14.80 11.88
CA LEU A 494 -5.28 15.02 12.22
C LEU A 494 -5.52 16.53 12.18
N THR A 495 -6.43 16.96 11.31
CA THR A 495 -6.92 18.34 11.25
C THR A 495 -7.46 18.73 12.64
N PRO A 496 -7.08 19.90 13.20
CA PRO A 496 -7.63 20.34 14.47
C PRO A 496 -9.15 20.49 14.37
N ALA A 497 -9.87 19.95 15.36
CA ALA A 497 -11.28 20.23 15.53
C ALA A 497 -11.46 21.75 15.68
N GLN A 498 -12.22 22.34 14.75
CA GLN A 498 -12.59 23.75 14.81
C GLN A 498 -13.41 23.99 16.09
N PRO A 499 -13.09 25.01 16.91
CA PRO A 499 -13.90 25.33 18.08
C PRO A 499 -15.31 25.73 17.63
N ALA A 500 -16.30 25.11 18.26
CA ALA A 500 -17.70 25.50 18.12
C ALA A 500 -17.85 26.98 18.49
N LYS A 501 -18.52 27.73 17.63
CA LYS A 501 -18.93 29.11 17.89
C LYS A 501 -20.43 29.19 17.98
#